data_AF-A0A6J4JPD5-F1
#
_entry.id   AF-A0A6J4JPD5-F1
#
_cell.length_a   1.000
_cell.length_b   1.000
_cell.length_c   1.000
_cell.angle_alpha   90.00
_cell.angle_beta   90.00
_cell.angle_gamma   90.00
#
_symmetry.space_group_name_H-M   'P 1'
#
loop_
_entity.id
_entity.type
_entity.pdbx_description
1 polymer ?
#
loop_
_entity_poly.entity_id
_entity_poly.type
_entity_poly.pdbx_seq_one_letter_code
_entity_poly.pdbx_strand_id
1 'polypeptide(L)'
;MQTADCDLDLQTSADAVALGQAAFAHVRTGDYAAARPLLDRALALNPRSPMLAHTMAHLTGDSGALEEGAAFMRSFLANDDPAHGLHAHNSWHLASMEMELGRPAAALELYMRAVGPRVAELPMTFFSAVSLLWMLELNGYGTSGGAGNATLPWEELRDVALTLDTKSALEQVGRAMSFIGAGDDNGLESLLNRLREDSTEQDTMQAAITSEVVIPLAMGLRAFHRGDYGAAVALMEPLAQSFARLSTFRDQLVVFEDTLREAQRRKTLG
;
A
#
# COMPACT_ATOMS: atom_id res chain seq x y z
N MET A 1 -28.15 17.82 -18.21
CA MET A 1 -27.27 17.54 -19.38
C MET A 1 -26.98 16.07 -19.33
N GLN A 2 -27.61 15.32 -20.22
CA GLN A 2 -27.68 13.86 -20.26
C GLN A 2 -26.32 13.36 -20.80
N THR A 3 -25.57 12.60 -20.00
CA THR A 3 -24.36 11.93 -20.50
C THR A 3 -24.83 10.80 -21.42
N ALA A 4 -24.44 10.87 -22.69
CA ALA A 4 -24.64 9.77 -23.61
C ALA A 4 -23.81 8.58 -23.13
N ASP A 5 -24.46 7.56 -22.58
CA ASP A 5 -23.92 6.21 -22.55
C ASP A 5 -23.76 5.77 -24.00
N CYS A 6 -22.54 5.90 -24.50
CA CYS A 6 -22.12 5.12 -25.65
C CYS A 6 -21.90 3.72 -25.07
N ASP A 7 -22.88 2.82 -25.24
CA ASP A 7 -22.75 1.39 -24.94
C ASP A 7 -21.58 0.83 -25.75
N LEU A 8 -20.37 0.95 -25.20
CA LEU A 8 -19.16 0.35 -25.72
C LEU A 8 -19.35 -1.17 -25.60
N ASP A 9 -19.59 -1.83 -26.73
CA ASP A 9 -19.60 -3.28 -26.77
C ASP A 9 -18.20 -3.81 -26.47
N LEU A 10 -17.97 -4.13 -25.20
CA LEU A 10 -16.71 -4.68 -24.72
C LEU A 10 -16.39 -6.03 -25.38
N GLN A 11 -17.37 -6.75 -25.93
CA GLN A 11 -17.11 -8.02 -26.62
C GLN A 11 -16.38 -7.82 -27.95
N THR A 12 -16.65 -6.72 -28.66
CA THR A 12 -16.05 -6.45 -29.98
C THR A 12 -15.06 -5.29 -29.99
N SER A 13 -14.94 -4.54 -28.89
CA SER A 13 -14.03 -3.40 -28.79
C SER A 13 -12.56 -3.76 -29.07
N ALA A 14 -11.90 -2.92 -29.85
CA ALA A 14 -10.45 -2.94 -30.09
C ALA A 14 -9.73 -1.77 -29.37
N ASP A 15 -10.42 -1.08 -28.47
CA ASP A 15 -9.84 -0.01 -27.65
C ASP A 15 -9.24 -0.61 -26.36
N ALA A 16 -7.91 -0.66 -26.31
CA ALA A 16 -7.17 -1.17 -25.16
C ALA A 16 -7.45 -0.37 -23.87
N VAL A 17 -7.75 0.93 -23.97
CA VAL A 17 -8.03 1.78 -22.82
C VAL A 17 -9.39 1.44 -22.24
N ALA A 18 -10.43 1.36 -23.08
CA ALA A 18 -11.78 1.01 -22.65
C ALA A 18 -11.83 -0.40 -22.03
N LEU A 19 -11.17 -1.37 -22.66
CA LEU A 19 -11.06 -2.74 -22.13
C LEU A 19 -10.32 -2.76 -20.78
N GLY A 20 -9.23 -2.01 -20.65
CA GLY A 20 -8.47 -1.89 -19.40
C GLY A 20 -9.27 -1.26 -18.26
N GLN A 21 -10.02 -0.20 -18.55
CA GLN A 21 -10.90 0.45 -17.57
C GLN A 21 -12.02 -0.48 -17.10
N ALA A 22 -12.64 -1.22 -18.02
CA ALA A 22 -13.65 -2.22 -17.69
C ALA A 22 -13.07 -3.37 -16.85
N ALA A 23 -11.89 -3.88 -17.23
CA ALA A 23 -11.20 -4.91 -16.46
C ALA A 23 -10.90 -4.43 -15.02
N PHE A 24 -10.37 -3.22 -14.87
CA PHE A 24 -10.06 -2.65 -13.55
C PHE A 24 -11.32 -2.42 -12.71
N ALA A 25 -12.44 -2.04 -13.33
CA ALA A 25 -13.73 -1.93 -12.63
C ALA A 25 -14.17 -3.29 -12.04
N HIS A 26 -14.06 -4.37 -12.81
CA HIS A 26 -14.35 -5.72 -12.32
C HIS A 26 -13.39 -6.18 -11.22
N VAL A 27 -12.09 -5.89 -11.34
CA VAL A 27 -11.09 -6.18 -10.29
C VAL A 27 -11.47 -5.50 -8.98
N ARG A 28 -11.86 -4.22 -9.02
CA ARG A 28 -12.27 -3.46 -7.83
C ARG A 28 -13.51 -4.01 -7.12
N THR A 29 -14.37 -4.74 -7.82
CA THR A 29 -15.55 -5.39 -7.24
C THR A 29 -15.33 -6.86 -6.91
N GLY A 30 -14.11 -7.38 -7.11
CA GLY A 30 -13.77 -8.78 -6.87
C GLY A 30 -14.23 -9.76 -7.95
N ASP A 31 -14.68 -9.27 -9.12
CA ASP A 31 -15.10 -10.12 -10.24
C ASP A 31 -13.90 -10.42 -11.17
N TYR A 32 -12.92 -11.15 -10.62
CA TYR A 32 -11.68 -11.46 -11.34
C TYR A 32 -11.91 -12.30 -12.61
N ALA A 33 -12.98 -13.12 -12.61
CA ALA A 33 -13.35 -13.96 -13.74
C ALA A 33 -13.82 -13.12 -14.94
N ALA A 34 -14.60 -12.06 -14.71
CA ALA A 34 -14.97 -11.12 -15.76
C ALA A 34 -13.82 -10.19 -16.16
N ALA A 35 -12.96 -9.80 -15.21
CA ALA A 35 -11.83 -8.93 -15.48
C ALA A 35 -10.78 -9.54 -16.43
N ARG A 36 -10.44 -10.81 -16.22
CA ARG A 36 -9.33 -11.50 -16.91
C ARG A 36 -9.42 -11.44 -18.46
N PRO A 37 -10.51 -11.87 -19.11
CA PRO A 37 -10.57 -11.85 -20.58
C PRO A 37 -10.52 -10.45 -21.17
N LEU A 38 -11.02 -9.43 -20.45
CA LEU A 38 -10.94 -8.03 -20.87
C LEU A 38 -9.49 -7.53 -20.80
N LEU A 39 -8.80 -7.82 -19.69
CA LEU A 39 -7.41 -7.43 -19.47
C LEU A 39 -6.46 -8.11 -20.46
N ASP A 40 -6.63 -9.41 -20.70
CA ASP A 40 -5.79 -10.16 -21.65
C ASP A 40 -5.90 -9.57 -23.07
N ARG A 41 -7.11 -9.20 -23.49
CA ARG A 41 -7.32 -8.51 -24.77
C ARG A 41 -6.69 -7.11 -24.79
N ALA A 42 -6.85 -6.34 -23.71
CA ALA A 42 -6.24 -5.02 -23.60
C ALA A 42 -4.70 -5.10 -23.70
N LEU A 43 -4.09 -6.08 -23.02
CA LEU A 43 -2.65 -6.32 -23.04
C LEU A 43 -2.16 -6.81 -24.40
N ALA A 44 -2.96 -7.62 -25.12
CA ALA A 44 -2.64 -8.01 -26.49
C ALA A 44 -2.59 -6.80 -27.45
N LEU A 45 -3.43 -5.79 -27.21
CA LEU A 45 -3.48 -4.55 -28.00
C LEU A 45 -2.39 -3.54 -27.58
N ASN A 46 -2.08 -3.46 -26.28
CA ASN A 46 -1.10 -2.52 -25.75
C ASN A 46 -0.24 -3.15 -24.63
N PRO A 47 0.73 -4.01 -24.97
CA PRO A 47 1.48 -4.81 -23.99
C PRO A 47 2.44 -3.99 -23.11
N ARG A 48 2.73 -2.73 -23.49
CA ARG A 48 3.62 -1.84 -22.74
C ARG A 48 2.88 -0.83 -21.87
N SER A 49 1.55 -0.97 -21.72
CA SER A 49 0.76 -0.05 -20.90
C SER A 49 1.02 -0.28 -19.41
N PRO A 50 1.59 0.69 -18.67
CA PRO A 50 1.86 0.53 -17.24
C PRO A 50 0.59 0.48 -16.40
N MET A 51 -0.51 1.06 -16.89
CA MET A 51 -1.83 0.96 -16.26
C MET A 51 -2.46 -0.43 -16.43
N LEU A 52 -2.24 -1.10 -17.57
CA LEU A 52 -2.69 -2.49 -17.73
C LEU A 52 -1.85 -3.43 -16.86
N ALA A 53 -0.55 -3.17 -16.74
CA ALA A 53 0.30 -3.92 -15.80
C ALA A 53 -0.15 -3.73 -14.35
N HIS A 54 -0.49 -2.50 -13.95
CA HIS A 54 -1.11 -2.22 -12.65
C HIS A 54 -2.42 -2.99 -12.43
N THR A 55 -3.28 -3.07 -13.45
CA THR A 55 -4.52 -3.85 -13.39
C THR A 55 -4.25 -5.35 -13.25
N MET A 56 -3.22 -5.88 -13.93
CA MET A 56 -2.77 -7.26 -13.77
C MET A 56 -2.25 -7.53 -12.36
N ALA A 57 -1.52 -6.57 -11.77
CA ALA A 57 -1.03 -6.68 -10.42
C ALA A 57 -2.18 -6.86 -9.41
N HIS A 58 -3.20 -6.00 -9.46
CA HIS A 58 -4.38 -6.16 -8.61
C HIS A 58 -5.14 -7.47 -8.89
N LEU A 59 -5.36 -7.82 -10.17
CA LEU A 59 -6.08 -9.05 -10.52
C LEU A 59 -5.40 -10.29 -9.93
N THR A 60 -4.08 -10.39 -10.08
CA THR A 60 -3.32 -11.58 -9.66
C THR A 60 -3.02 -11.58 -8.16
N GLY A 61 -2.76 -10.41 -7.56
CA GLY A 61 -2.60 -10.27 -6.12
C GLY A 61 -3.87 -10.64 -5.37
N ASP A 62 -5.01 -10.04 -5.75
CA ASP A 62 -6.25 -10.22 -4.99
C ASP A 62 -6.93 -11.58 -5.24
N SER A 63 -6.70 -12.21 -6.39
CA SER A 63 -7.19 -13.57 -6.69
C SER A 63 -6.31 -14.69 -6.13
N GLY A 64 -5.13 -14.38 -5.59
CA GLY A 64 -4.16 -15.34 -5.08
C GLY A 64 -3.28 -16.00 -6.16
N ALA A 65 -3.36 -15.55 -7.41
CA ALA A 65 -2.48 -16.00 -8.51
C ALA A 65 -1.08 -15.32 -8.44
N LEU A 66 -0.46 -15.32 -7.26
CA LEU A 66 0.72 -14.51 -6.94
C LEU A 66 1.95 -14.86 -7.80
N GLU A 67 2.25 -16.13 -8.04
CA GLU A 67 3.38 -16.51 -8.90
C GLU A 67 3.21 -16.05 -10.34
N GLU A 68 1.99 -16.12 -10.87
CA GLU A 68 1.65 -15.62 -12.21
C GLU A 68 1.85 -14.11 -12.29
N GLY A 69 1.27 -13.39 -11.33
CA GLY A 69 1.42 -11.94 -11.20
C GLY A 69 2.87 -11.51 -11.11
N ALA A 70 3.64 -12.12 -10.21
CA ALA A 70 5.05 -11.79 -10.03
C ALA A 70 5.89 -12.10 -11.28
N ALA A 71 5.62 -13.21 -11.98
CA ALA A 71 6.30 -13.54 -13.24
C ALA A 71 6.00 -12.51 -14.33
N PHE A 72 4.73 -12.13 -14.50
CA PHE A 72 4.31 -11.09 -15.43
C PHE A 72 4.99 -9.76 -15.10
N MET A 73 4.92 -9.31 -13.84
CA MET A 73 5.44 -8.01 -13.41
C MET A 73 6.96 -7.92 -13.54
N ARG A 74 7.72 -8.99 -13.24
CA ARG A 74 9.17 -9.03 -13.49
C ARG A 74 9.48 -8.83 -14.98
N SER A 75 8.76 -9.52 -15.86
CA SER A 75 8.95 -9.40 -17.31
C SER A 75 8.57 -8.01 -17.83
N PHE A 76 7.48 -7.44 -17.31
CA PHE A 76 7.02 -6.10 -17.69
C PHE A 76 8.04 -5.04 -17.27
N LEU A 77 8.40 -5.00 -15.99
CA LEU A 77 9.29 -3.99 -15.42
C LEU A 77 10.72 -4.04 -15.98
N ALA A 78 11.18 -5.21 -16.43
CA ALA A 78 12.47 -5.33 -17.11
C ALA A 78 12.55 -4.57 -18.45
N ASN A 79 11.40 -4.23 -19.05
CA ASN A 79 11.30 -3.57 -20.35
C ASN A 79 10.54 -2.23 -20.29
N ASP A 80 10.10 -1.82 -19.11
CA ASP A 80 9.34 -0.59 -18.86
C ASP A 80 10.28 0.62 -18.72
N ASP A 81 9.76 1.82 -18.98
CA ASP A 81 10.51 3.06 -18.78
C ASP A 81 10.57 3.43 -17.28
N PRO A 82 11.75 3.42 -16.64
CA PRO A 82 11.88 3.76 -15.23
C PRO A 82 11.56 5.23 -14.90
N ALA A 83 11.42 6.08 -15.92
CA ALA A 83 10.98 7.47 -15.76
C ALA A 83 9.46 7.62 -15.75
N HIS A 84 8.70 6.57 -16.06
CA HIS A 84 7.26 6.63 -16.01
C HIS A 84 6.74 6.65 -14.57
N GLY A 85 5.75 7.51 -14.28
CA GLY A 85 5.25 7.73 -12.92
C GLY A 85 4.65 6.48 -12.24
N LEU A 86 4.21 5.48 -13.01
CA LEU A 86 3.73 4.20 -12.45
C LEU A 86 4.83 3.16 -12.24
N HIS A 87 6.06 3.37 -12.71
CA HIS A 87 7.12 2.37 -12.59
C HIS A 87 7.42 2.03 -11.11
N ALA A 88 7.56 3.07 -10.28
CA ALA A 88 7.79 2.90 -8.84
C ALA A 88 6.61 2.19 -8.16
N HIS A 89 5.37 2.53 -8.52
CA HIS A 89 4.18 1.92 -7.94
C HIS A 89 3.98 0.45 -8.40
N ASN A 90 4.22 0.16 -9.67
CA ASN A 90 4.21 -1.22 -10.19
C ASN A 90 5.34 -2.07 -9.60
N SER A 91 6.49 -1.45 -9.30
CA SER A 91 7.58 -2.11 -8.58
C SER A 91 7.21 -2.42 -7.13
N TRP A 92 6.43 -1.54 -6.48
CA TRP A 92 5.85 -1.83 -5.17
C TRP A 92 4.90 -3.02 -5.22
N HIS A 93 4.00 -3.09 -6.20
CA HIS A 93 3.11 -4.25 -6.40
C HIS A 93 3.88 -5.56 -6.51
N LEU A 94 4.92 -5.59 -7.35
CA LEU A 94 5.79 -6.76 -7.43
C LEU A 94 6.47 -7.06 -6.09
N ALA A 95 6.98 -6.05 -5.39
CA ALA A 95 7.62 -6.25 -4.09
C ALA A 95 6.66 -6.83 -3.05
N SER A 96 5.42 -6.35 -3.00
CA SER A 96 4.36 -6.91 -2.14
C SER A 96 4.07 -8.37 -2.49
N MET A 97 3.98 -8.72 -3.77
CA MET A 97 3.84 -10.12 -4.19
C MET A 97 5.04 -10.98 -3.76
N GLU A 98 6.27 -10.47 -3.88
CA GLU A 98 7.46 -11.20 -3.42
C GLU A 98 7.43 -11.39 -1.90
N MET A 99 6.94 -10.41 -1.12
CA MET A 99 6.73 -10.56 0.33
C MET A 99 5.75 -11.70 0.63
N GLU A 100 4.57 -11.70 0.00
CA GLU A 100 3.54 -12.74 0.20
C GLU A 100 4.04 -14.14 -0.22
N LEU A 101 4.90 -14.20 -1.23
CA LEU A 101 5.54 -15.43 -1.71
C LEU A 101 6.73 -15.87 -0.84
N GLY A 102 6.98 -15.21 0.31
CA GLY A 102 8.08 -15.56 1.21
C GLY A 102 9.47 -15.20 0.67
N ARG A 103 9.56 -14.19 -0.20
CA ARG A 103 10.80 -13.69 -0.85
C ARG A 103 11.14 -12.25 -0.45
N PRO A 104 11.28 -11.94 0.85
CA PRO A 104 11.49 -10.57 1.32
C PRO A 104 12.82 -9.94 0.85
N ALA A 105 13.85 -10.74 0.57
CA ALA A 105 15.09 -10.23 -0.01
C ALA A 105 14.88 -9.58 -1.38
N ALA A 106 14.02 -10.18 -2.23
CA ALA A 106 13.69 -9.63 -3.54
C ALA A 106 12.85 -8.34 -3.40
N ALA A 107 11.94 -8.30 -2.43
CA ALA A 107 11.16 -7.11 -2.10
C ALA A 107 12.05 -5.94 -1.63
N LEU A 108 13.06 -6.20 -0.79
CA LEU A 108 14.04 -5.19 -0.39
C LEU A 108 14.85 -4.67 -1.59
N GLU A 109 15.27 -5.54 -2.51
CA GLU A 109 15.99 -5.12 -3.71
C GLU A 109 15.12 -4.18 -4.59
N LEU A 110 13.85 -4.52 -4.76
CA LEU A 110 12.86 -3.68 -5.46
C LEU A 110 12.66 -2.33 -4.77
N TYR A 111 12.57 -2.32 -3.45
CA TYR A 111 12.48 -1.09 -2.68
C TYR A 111 13.68 -0.18 -2.98
N MET A 112 14.89 -0.70 -2.81
CA MET A 112 16.13 0.08 -2.93
C MET A 112 16.35 0.62 -4.34
N ARG A 113 15.95 -0.13 -5.38
CA ARG A 113 16.22 0.25 -6.77
C ARG A 113 15.14 1.12 -7.41
N ALA A 114 13.87 0.96 -7.01
CA ALA A 114 12.75 1.51 -7.79
C ALA A 114 11.70 2.26 -6.94
N VAL A 115 11.45 1.84 -5.70
CA VAL A 115 10.39 2.45 -4.87
C VAL A 115 10.94 3.63 -4.07
N GLY A 116 11.94 3.38 -3.22
CA GLY A 116 12.52 4.39 -2.32
C GLY A 116 13.01 5.64 -3.04
N PRO A 117 13.91 5.53 -4.05
CA PRO A 117 14.52 6.70 -4.69
C PRO A 117 13.56 7.68 -5.36
N ARG A 118 12.30 7.29 -5.60
CA ARG A 118 11.30 8.10 -6.28
C ARG A 118 10.29 8.76 -5.34
N VAL A 119 10.30 8.39 -4.06
CA VAL A 119 9.23 8.76 -3.12
C VAL A 119 9.13 10.28 -2.91
N ALA A 120 10.25 10.99 -2.92
CA ALA A 120 10.30 12.45 -2.82
C ALA A 120 9.78 13.17 -4.08
N GLU A 121 9.91 12.54 -5.25
CA GLU A 121 9.46 13.09 -6.55
C GLU A 121 8.01 12.73 -6.85
N LEU A 122 7.52 11.61 -6.31
CA LEU A 122 6.19 11.06 -6.56
C LEU A 122 5.45 10.81 -5.23
N PRO A 123 4.88 11.87 -4.61
CA PRO A 123 4.19 11.77 -3.32
C PRO A 123 3.08 10.71 -3.28
N MET A 124 2.43 10.42 -4.40
CA MET A 124 1.42 9.35 -4.51
C MET A 124 1.95 7.94 -4.23
N THR A 125 3.28 7.74 -4.26
CA THR A 125 3.95 6.48 -3.93
C THR A 125 4.42 6.41 -2.48
N PHE A 126 4.19 7.47 -1.69
CA PHE A 126 4.64 7.57 -0.31
C PHE A 126 4.15 6.41 0.56
N PHE A 127 2.84 6.15 0.56
CA PHE A 127 2.29 5.05 1.35
C PHE A 127 2.79 3.68 0.88
N SER A 128 3.00 3.49 -0.43
CA SER A 128 3.63 2.28 -0.97
C SER A 128 5.04 2.07 -0.40
N ALA A 129 5.88 3.10 -0.38
CA ALA A 129 7.23 3.00 0.17
C ALA A 129 7.19 2.67 1.68
N VAL A 130 6.34 3.37 2.44
CA VAL A 130 6.18 3.17 3.89
C VAL A 130 5.68 1.77 4.24
N SER A 131 4.63 1.31 3.57
CA SER A 131 4.05 0.00 3.84
C SER A 131 5.05 -1.12 3.54
N LEU A 132 5.86 -0.97 2.48
CA LEU A 132 6.86 -1.97 2.12
C LEU A 132 8.00 -2.06 3.13
N LEU A 133 8.52 -0.93 3.63
CA LEU A 133 9.52 -0.96 4.71
C LEU A 133 8.94 -1.62 5.97
N TRP A 134 7.71 -1.29 6.34
CA TRP A 134 7.06 -1.89 7.50
C TRP A 134 6.89 -3.41 7.34
N MET A 135 6.43 -3.88 6.18
CA MET A 135 6.32 -5.32 5.90
C MET A 135 7.68 -6.04 5.98
N LEU A 136 8.77 -5.40 5.53
CA LEU A 136 10.12 -5.90 5.66
C LEU A 136 10.55 -6.02 7.13
N GLU A 137 10.24 -5.04 7.97
CA GLU A 137 10.49 -5.11 9.42
C GLU A 137 9.73 -6.22 10.13
N LEU A 138 8.44 -6.41 9.79
CA LEU A 138 7.64 -7.52 10.32
C LEU A 138 8.28 -8.88 10.01
N ASN A 139 8.99 -8.98 8.88
CA ASN A 139 9.74 -10.15 8.44
C ASN A 139 11.20 -10.18 8.94
N GLY A 140 11.57 -9.29 9.86
CA GLY A 140 12.86 -9.29 10.54
C GLY A 140 13.99 -8.58 9.79
N TYR A 141 13.72 -7.81 8.74
CA TYR A 141 14.72 -6.94 8.13
C TYR A 141 14.87 -5.64 8.94
N GLY A 142 16.05 -5.03 8.97
CA GLY A 142 16.28 -3.78 9.72
C GLY A 142 16.40 -3.93 11.24
N THR A 143 16.16 -5.13 11.80
CA THR A 143 16.24 -5.39 13.24
C THR A 143 17.57 -6.03 13.63
N SER A 144 18.12 -5.67 14.79
CA SER A 144 19.36 -6.25 15.31
C SER A 144 19.18 -7.76 15.57
N GLY A 145 19.88 -8.59 14.79
CA GLY A 145 19.79 -10.05 14.87
C GLY A 145 18.64 -10.67 14.07
N GLY A 146 17.95 -9.89 13.23
CA GLY A 146 16.92 -10.37 12.32
C GLY A 146 17.47 -11.03 11.04
N ALA A 147 16.56 -11.38 10.12
CA ALA A 147 16.87 -12.13 8.90
C ALA A 147 17.75 -11.35 7.88
N GLY A 148 17.91 -10.04 8.05
CA GLY A 148 18.73 -9.20 7.18
C GLY A 148 19.54 -8.15 7.96
N ASN A 149 20.82 -8.02 7.60
CA ASN A 149 21.75 -7.00 8.15
C ASN A 149 21.57 -5.60 7.52
N ALA A 150 20.53 -5.39 6.71
CA ALA A 150 20.30 -4.12 6.03
C ALA A 150 19.54 -3.15 6.93
N THR A 151 20.08 -1.96 7.16
CA THR A 151 19.34 -0.84 7.75
C THR A 151 18.29 -0.36 6.77
N LEU A 152 17.03 -0.28 7.20
CA LEU A 152 15.96 0.26 6.37
C LEU A 152 15.99 1.81 6.38
N PRO A 153 15.81 2.48 5.23
CA PRO A 153 16.01 3.92 5.09
C PRO A 153 14.80 4.74 5.57
N TRP A 154 14.40 4.58 6.84
CA TRP A 154 13.28 5.31 7.43
C TRP A 154 13.48 6.83 7.48
N GLU A 155 14.71 7.30 7.57
CA GLU A 155 15.02 8.73 7.63
C GLU A 155 14.54 9.48 6.38
N GLU A 156 14.66 8.87 5.19
CA GLU A 156 14.20 9.46 3.93
C GLU A 156 12.66 9.56 3.93
N LEU A 157 11.95 8.52 4.38
CA LEU A 157 10.49 8.55 4.46
C LEU A 157 9.98 9.50 5.54
N ARG A 158 10.72 9.70 6.64
CA ARG A 158 10.44 10.73 7.64
C ARG A 158 10.54 12.13 7.00
N ASP A 159 11.58 12.39 6.22
CA ASP A 159 11.77 13.71 5.60
C ASP A 159 10.68 14.03 4.58
N VAL A 160 10.24 13.04 3.82
CA VAL A 160 9.04 13.18 2.96
C VAL A 160 7.78 13.40 3.80
N ALA A 161 7.59 12.67 4.91
CA ALA A 161 6.43 12.82 5.79
C ALA A 161 6.32 14.24 6.41
N LEU A 162 7.44 14.92 6.62
CA LEU A 162 7.48 16.30 7.14
C LEU A 162 7.00 17.33 6.11
N THR A 163 7.20 17.06 4.81
CA THR A 163 6.85 18.00 3.73
C THR A 163 5.55 17.64 3.02
N LEU A 164 5.04 16.43 3.22
CA LEU A 164 3.80 15.96 2.60
C LEU A 164 2.57 16.75 3.10
N ASP A 165 1.95 17.48 2.17
CA ASP A 165 0.66 18.14 2.38
C ASP A 165 -0.47 17.25 1.87
N THR A 166 -1.21 16.64 2.81
CA THR A 166 -2.30 15.71 2.49
C THR A 166 -3.40 15.72 3.53
N LYS A 167 -4.63 15.43 3.07
CA LYS A 167 -5.79 15.12 3.91
C LYS A 167 -6.19 13.65 3.84
N SER A 168 -5.50 12.83 3.04
CA SER A 168 -5.79 11.40 2.91
C SER A 168 -5.56 10.68 4.23
N ALA A 169 -6.58 9.99 4.74
CA ALA A 169 -6.49 9.24 5.99
C ALA A 169 -5.35 8.19 5.92
N LEU A 170 -5.22 7.49 4.79
CA LEU A 170 -4.19 6.48 4.58
C LEU A 170 -2.78 7.09 4.61
N GLU A 171 -2.58 8.23 3.95
CA GLU A 171 -1.27 8.89 3.94
C GLU A 171 -0.92 9.48 5.32
N GLN A 172 -1.90 9.94 6.11
CA GLN A 172 -1.65 10.33 7.50
C GLN A 172 -1.19 9.15 8.37
N VAL A 173 -1.76 7.95 8.17
CA VAL A 173 -1.24 6.73 8.81
C VAL A 173 0.18 6.44 8.32
N GLY A 174 0.45 6.58 7.01
CA GLY A 174 1.78 6.44 6.45
C GLY A 174 2.80 7.40 7.09
N ARG A 175 2.43 8.66 7.33
CA ARG A 175 3.29 9.63 8.02
C ARG A 175 3.59 9.18 9.45
N ALA A 176 2.58 8.70 10.18
CA ALA A 176 2.79 8.16 11.52
C ALA A 176 3.77 6.97 11.50
N MET A 177 3.60 6.04 10.55
CA MET A 177 4.50 4.90 10.37
C MET A 177 5.94 5.34 10.08
N SER A 178 6.16 6.33 9.21
CA SER A 178 7.49 6.88 8.94
C SER A 178 8.15 7.46 10.18
N PHE A 179 7.42 8.23 10.99
CA PHE A 179 7.94 8.76 12.25
C PHE A 179 8.28 7.65 13.25
N ILE A 180 7.41 6.62 13.35
CA ILE A 180 7.63 5.46 14.22
C ILE A 180 8.90 4.70 13.81
N GLY A 181 9.02 4.34 12.53
CA GLY A 181 10.17 3.58 12.01
C GLY A 181 11.48 4.36 12.10
N ALA A 182 11.44 5.69 11.95
CA ALA A 182 12.60 6.56 12.13
C ALA A 182 12.93 6.86 13.61
N GLY A 183 12.09 6.45 14.57
CA GLY A 183 12.24 6.80 15.98
C GLY A 183 11.99 8.28 16.30
N ASP A 184 11.29 9.01 15.44
CA ASP A 184 10.98 10.43 15.60
C ASP A 184 9.68 10.62 16.41
N ASP A 185 9.79 10.43 17.73
CA ASP A 185 8.67 10.62 18.66
C ASP A 185 8.11 12.06 18.62
N ASN A 186 8.96 13.07 18.37
CA ASN A 186 8.52 14.47 18.30
C ASN A 186 7.67 14.75 17.05
N GLY A 187 8.09 14.24 15.89
CA GLY A 187 7.34 14.31 14.65
C GLY A 187 5.99 13.61 14.76
N LEU A 188 5.97 12.43 15.37
CA LEU A 188 4.73 11.68 15.63
C LEU A 188 3.77 12.43 16.56
N GLU A 189 4.23 12.93 17.72
CA GLU A 189 3.37 13.67 18.64
C GLU A 189 2.82 14.95 18.01
N SER A 190 3.66 15.66 17.25
CA SER A 190 3.23 16.84 16.51
C SER A 190 2.14 16.51 15.49
N LEU A 191 2.27 15.39 14.76
CA LEU A 191 1.24 14.90 13.84
C LEU A 191 -0.06 14.57 14.58
N LEU A 192 0.02 13.80 15.67
CA LEU A 192 -1.17 13.40 16.43
C LEU A 192 -1.91 14.60 17.03
N ASN A 193 -1.21 15.63 17.50
CA ASN A 193 -1.84 16.83 18.02
C ASN A 193 -2.60 17.60 16.94
N ARG A 194 -1.99 17.80 15.75
CA ARG A 194 -2.69 18.44 14.62
C ARG A 194 -3.93 17.66 14.19
N LEU A 195 -3.82 16.33 14.07
CA LEU A 195 -4.95 15.48 13.69
C LEU A 195 -6.10 15.56 14.71
N ARG A 196 -5.79 15.70 16.01
CA ARG A 196 -6.80 15.90 17.06
C ARG A 196 -7.48 17.26 16.91
N GLU A 197 -6.70 18.33 16.78
CA GLU A 197 -7.21 19.69 16.57
C GLU A 197 -8.16 19.75 15.36
N ASP A 198 -7.69 19.29 14.19
CA ASP A 198 -8.47 19.26 12.95
C ASP A 198 -9.78 18.47 13.08
N SER A 199 -9.77 17.37 13.86
CA SER A 199 -10.96 16.53 14.06
C SER A 199 -12.02 17.14 14.98
N THR A 200 -11.64 18.10 15.83
CA THR A 200 -12.58 18.77 16.75
C THR A 200 -13.32 19.93 16.12
N GLU A 201 -12.75 20.54 15.08
CA GLU A 201 -13.26 21.76 14.46
C GLU A 201 -14.30 21.48 13.36
N GLN A 202 -14.46 20.23 12.92
CA GLN A 202 -15.19 19.88 11.71
C GLN A 202 -16.12 18.68 11.92
N ASP A 203 -17.42 18.87 11.74
CA ASP A 203 -18.38 17.76 11.63
C ASP A 203 -18.36 17.21 10.20
N THR A 204 -17.30 16.46 9.88
CA THR A 204 -17.10 15.86 8.55
C THR A 204 -16.76 14.39 8.64
N MET A 205 -17.07 13.63 7.58
CA MET A 205 -16.66 12.23 7.45
C MET A 205 -15.14 12.07 7.63
N GLN A 206 -14.36 13.02 7.13
CA GLN A 206 -12.90 13.01 7.27
C GLN A 206 -12.46 13.16 8.73
N ALA A 207 -13.07 14.09 9.47
CA ALA A 207 -12.80 14.26 10.90
C ALA A 207 -13.14 13.00 11.71
N ALA A 208 -14.26 12.34 11.40
CA ALA A 208 -14.65 11.07 12.02
C ALA A 208 -13.66 9.93 11.70
N ILE A 209 -13.22 9.79 10.44
CA ILE A 209 -12.19 8.78 10.09
C ILE A 209 -10.89 9.07 10.83
N THR A 210 -10.49 10.34 10.93
CA THR A 210 -9.27 10.74 11.63
C THR A 210 -9.32 10.38 13.12
N SER A 211 -10.39 10.74 13.82
CA SER A 211 -10.52 10.52 15.27
C SER A 211 -10.80 9.06 15.63
N GLU A 212 -11.61 8.35 14.85
CA GLU A 212 -12.04 6.98 15.14
C GLU A 212 -11.07 5.91 14.62
N VAL A 213 -10.29 6.21 13.56
CA VAL A 213 -9.44 5.21 12.90
C VAL A 213 -7.98 5.64 12.87
N VAL A 214 -7.64 6.78 12.27
CA VAL A 214 -6.24 7.18 12.01
C VAL A 214 -5.45 7.34 13.31
N ILE A 215 -5.96 8.11 14.27
CA ILE A 215 -5.26 8.36 15.54
C ILE A 215 -5.10 7.06 16.36
N PRO A 216 -6.17 6.26 16.62
CA PRO A 216 -6.03 5.00 17.35
C PRO A 216 -5.11 4.00 16.65
N LEU A 217 -5.16 3.92 15.31
CA LEU A 217 -4.27 3.05 14.53
C LEU A 217 -2.80 3.47 14.68
N ALA A 218 -2.49 4.76 14.53
CA ALA A 218 -1.13 5.28 14.75
C ALA A 218 -0.61 4.97 16.15
N MET A 219 -1.47 5.10 17.18
CA MET A 219 -1.11 4.74 18.56
C MET A 219 -0.85 3.24 18.73
N GLY A 220 -1.66 2.38 18.09
CA GLY A 220 -1.48 0.93 18.10
C GLY A 220 -0.20 0.49 17.40
N LEU A 221 0.09 1.08 16.23
CA LEU A 221 1.35 0.85 15.49
C LEU A 221 2.57 1.27 16.32
N ARG A 222 2.50 2.40 17.04
CA ARG A 222 3.56 2.81 17.98
C ARG A 222 3.75 1.80 19.11
N ALA A 223 2.65 1.33 19.72
CA ALA A 223 2.71 0.34 20.79
C ALA A 223 3.38 -0.96 20.30
N PHE A 224 3.02 -1.42 19.11
CA PHE A 224 3.64 -2.58 18.46
C PHE A 224 5.16 -2.38 18.30
N HIS A 225 5.57 -1.24 17.74
CA HIS A 225 6.99 -0.94 17.51
C HIS A 225 7.81 -0.86 18.80
N ARG A 226 7.19 -0.41 19.91
CA ARG A 226 7.81 -0.40 21.25
C ARG A 226 7.81 -1.76 21.96
N GLY A 227 7.26 -2.80 21.34
CA GLY A 227 7.15 -4.13 21.93
C GLY A 227 6.00 -4.30 22.94
N ASP A 228 5.13 -3.29 23.09
CA ASP A 228 3.90 -3.40 23.90
C ASP A 228 2.78 -4.01 23.05
N TYR A 229 2.91 -5.32 22.81
CA TYR A 229 1.96 -6.08 22.00
C TYR A 229 0.57 -6.15 22.63
N GLY A 230 0.48 -6.05 23.96
CA GLY A 230 -0.80 -5.98 24.68
C GLY A 230 -1.59 -4.73 24.32
N ALA A 231 -0.95 -3.56 24.42
CA ALA A 231 -1.56 -2.29 24.04
C ALA A 231 -1.82 -2.19 22.53
N ALA A 232 -0.92 -2.72 21.70
CA ALA A 232 -1.11 -2.76 20.25
C ALA A 232 -2.41 -3.49 19.87
N VAL A 233 -2.63 -4.69 20.41
CA VAL A 233 -3.86 -5.47 20.17
C VAL A 233 -5.09 -4.70 20.68
N ALA A 234 -5.04 -4.16 21.90
CA ALA A 234 -6.17 -3.43 22.49
C ALA A 234 -6.60 -2.21 21.66
N LEU A 235 -5.65 -1.54 20.98
CA LEU A 235 -5.91 -0.38 20.15
C LEU A 235 -6.33 -0.75 18.72
N MET A 236 -5.72 -1.78 18.12
CA MET A 236 -5.90 -2.11 16.70
C MET A 236 -7.05 -3.10 16.44
N GLU A 237 -7.31 -4.05 17.34
CA GLU A 237 -8.35 -5.07 17.15
C GLU A 237 -9.76 -4.47 16.95
N PRO A 238 -10.20 -3.45 17.72
CA PRO A 238 -11.49 -2.80 17.48
C PRO A 238 -11.59 -2.11 16.11
N LEU A 239 -10.46 -1.77 15.49
CA LEU A 239 -10.40 -1.04 14.23
C LEU A 239 -10.46 -1.95 13.00
N ALA A 240 -10.32 -3.28 13.16
CA ALA A 240 -10.16 -4.20 12.04
C ALA A 240 -11.29 -4.07 10.98
N GLN A 241 -12.53 -3.90 11.42
CA GLN A 241 -13.68 -3.70 10.52
C GLN A 241 -13.73 -2.29 9.89
N SER A 242 -12.99 -1.34 10.46
CA SER A 242 -12.92 0.05 10.01
C SER A 242 -11.77 0.33 9.04
N PHE A 243 -10.83 -0.60 8.81
CA PHE A 243 -9.71 -0.38 7.88
C PHE A 243 -10.16 -0.07 6.45
N ALA A 244 -11.30 -0.62 6.01
CA ALA A 244 -11.90 -0.31 4.71
C ALA A 244 -12.29 1.18 4.53
N ARG A 245 -12.30 1.97 5.62
CA ARG A 245 -12.49 3.44 5.56
C ARG A 245 -11.21 4.18 5.15
N LEU A 246 -10.04 3.53 5.19
CA LEU A 246 -8.74 4.11 4.81
C LEU A 246 -8.44 3.90 3.33
N SER A 247 -8.80 2.75 2.78
CA SER A 247 -8.63 2.42 1.35
C SER A 247 -9.65 1.39 0.90
N THR A 248 -9.98 1.42 -0.40
CA THR A 248 -10.75 0.35 -1.06
C THR A 248 -9.87 -0.77 -1.59
N PHE A 249 -8.54 -0.64 -1.54
CA PHE A 249 -7.59 -1.64 -2.02
C PHE A 249 -7.03 -2.44 -0.84
N ARG A 250 -7.19 -3.76 -0.90
CA ARG A 250 -6.86 -4.66 0.21
C ARG A 250 -5.36 -4.78 0.45
N ASP A 251 -4.58 -4.82 -0.62
CA ASP A 251 -3.11 -4.81 -0.63
C ASP A 251 -2.50 -3.62 0.15
N GLN A 252 -3.20 -2.47 0.21
CA GLN A 252 -2.77 -1.32 1.02
C GLN A 252 -3.08 -1.49 2.52
N LEU A 253 -4.06 -2.32 2.88
CA LEU A 253 -4.50 -2.52 4.26
C LEU A 253 -3.83 -3.72 4.93
N VAL A 254 -3.27 -4.65 4.14
CA VAL A 254 -2.67 -5.90 4.62
C VAL A 254 -1.60 -5.66 5.69
N VAL A 255 -0.83 -4.58 5.57
CA VAL A 255 0.20 -4.21 6.54
C VAL A 255 -0.36 -3.99 7.95
N PHE A 256 -1.57 -3.44 8.09
CA PHE A 256 -2.21 -3.24 9.39
C PHE A 256 -2.74 -4.55 9.96
N GLU A 257 -3.33 -5.39 9.11
CA GLU A 257 -3.81 -6.72 9.48
C GLU A 257 -2.65 -7.63 9.91
N ASP A 258 -1.55 -7.63 9.17
CA ASP A 258 -0.34 -8.39 9.46
C ASP A 258 0.30 -7.93 10.77
N THR A 259 0.34 -6.62 11.01
CA THR A 259 0.84 -6.07 12.28
C THR A 259 -0.03 -6.51 13.46
N LEU A 260 -1.36 -6.48 13.32
CA LEU A 260 -2.28 -6.96 14.36
C LEU A 260 -2.10 -8.46 14.62
N ARG A 261 -2.01 -9.28 13.57
CA ARG A 261 -1.78 -10.73 13.67
C ARG A 261 -0.45 -11.02 14.36
N GLU A 262 0.61 -10.30 14.01
CA GLU A 262 1.91 -10.44 14.65
C GLU A 262 1.90 -9.98 16.11
N ALA A 263 1.18 -8.90 16.44
CA ALA A 263 1.00 -8.44 17.81
C ALA A 263 0.31 -9.52 18.67
N GLN A 264 -0.77 -10.11 18.16
CA GLN A 264 -1.48 -11.21 18.82
C GLN A 264 -0.56 -12.42 19.03
N ARG A 265 0.26 -12.78 18.03
CA ARG A 265 1.23 -13.87 18.15
C ARG A 265 2.27 -13.58 19.23
N ARG A 266 2.92 -12.40 19.22
CA ARG A 266 3.97 -12.07 20.19
C ARG A 266 3.44 -11.87 21.61
N LYS A 267 2.22 -11.35 21.76
CA LYS A 267 1.54 -11.24 23.06
C LYS A 267 1.37 -12.59 23.77
N THR A 268 1.24 -13.68 23.01
CA THR A 268 1.10 -15.03 23.61
C THR A 268 2.43 -15.71 23.92
N LEU A 269 3.55 -15.17 23.42
CA LEU A 269 4.90 -15.70 23.62
C LEU A 269 5.66 -15.03 24.77
N GLY A 270 5.22 -13.85 25.22
CA GLY A 270 5.77 -13.11 26.36
C GLY A 270 4.89 -13.21 27.59
#